data_AF-A0A8E2JFV5-F1
#
_entry.id   AF-A0A8E2JFV5-F1
#
_cell.length_a   1.000
_cell.length_b   1.000
_cell.length_c   1.000
_cell.angle_alpha   90.00
_cell.angle_beta   90.00
_cell.angle_gamma   90.00
#
_symmetry.space_group_name_H-M   'P 1'
#
loop_
_entity.id
_entity.type
_entity.pdbx_description
1 polymer ?
#
loop_
_entity_poly.entity_id
_entity_poly.type
_entity_poly.pdbx_seq_one_letter_code
_entity_poly.pdbx_strand_id
1 'polypeptide(L)'
;MERMKVVATFTQPQAKTSKAAFAETAMAPPPPPPKAKPPPNPPTDPISMTAEDIVTDPFLRSVLVKADEARRQCIALLALREQHPLGPDGARPPREVEIELAKQQQLLNSYLIQVRNLYRKAIFSTRQTKQATAEARHEIDTLHLQLQNLSYEQRHLRGEIEACEGYDHKYQQLPLISVEEFLEKFPDHRDDGEHALMIARIEHEHTERQALEERRQGLLKQKQGLIAENKKRKEDLANLDKDLEKFIDAAKPIMKIFEKEY
;
A
#
# COMPACT_ATOMS: atom_id res chain seq x y z
N MET A 1 51.13 -2.45 34.67
CA MET A 1 49.90 -3.10 34.17
C MET A 1 48.94 -2.01 33.74
N GLU A 2 49.06 -1.58 32.49
CA GLU A 2 48.38 -0.39 31.95
C GLU A 2 47.48 -0.88 30.81
N ARG A 3 46.16 -0.86 31.03
CA ARG A 3 45.17 -1.28 30.02
C ARG A 3 44.73 -0.05 29.22
N MET A 4 45.35 0.10 28.05
CA MET A 4 45.00 1.10 27.04
C MET A 4 43.65 0.73 26.41
N LYS A 5 42.61 1.54 26.63
CA LYS A 5 41.33 1.44 25.93
C LYS A 5 41.47 2.14 24.58
N VAL A 6 41.50 1.37 23.49
CA VAL A 6 41.40 1.88 22.13
C VAL A 6 39.93 2.07 21.79
N VAL A 7 39.49 3.32 21.68
CA VAL A 7 38.16 3.69 21.16
C VAL A 7 38.28 3.73 19.64
N ALA A 8 37.69 2.75 18.96
CA ALA A 8 37.60 2.74 17.50
C ALA A 8 36.43 3.63 17.06
N THR A 9 36.74 4.83 16.59
CA THR A 9 35.80 5.67 15.84
C THR A 9 35.71 5.13 14.41
N PHE A 10 34.59 4.50 14.07
CA PHE A 10 34.31 4.03 12.71
C PHE A 10 33.60 5.16 11.93
N THR A 11 34.38 5.90 11.14
CA THR A 11 33.88 6.91 10.22
C THR A 11 33.32 6.21 8.98
N GLN A 12 32.01 6.30 8.74
CA GLN A 12 31.37 5.77 7.53
C GLN A 12 31.83 6.53 6.27
N PRO A 13 32.05 5.84 5.14
CA PRO A 13 32.36 6.50 3.88
C PRO A 13 31.10 7.08 3.23
N GLN A 14 31.18 8.35 2.83
CA GLN A 14 30.18 9.04 2.02
C GLN A 14 30.16 8.44 0.60
N ALA A 15 29.22 7.55 0.32
CA ALA A 15 28.92 7.10 -1.03
C ALA A 15 28.01 8.12 -1.72
N LYS A 16 28.56 8.83 -2.72
CA LYS A 16 27.80 9.66 -3.65
C LYS A 16 26.91 8.75 -4.51
N THR A 17 25.62 8.71 -4.24
CA THR A 17 24.63 8.08 -5.12
C THR A 17 24.12 9.12 -6.12
N SER A 18 24.27 8.80 -7.41
CA SER A 18 23.69 9.53 -8.52
C SER A 18 22.16 9.43 -8.45
N LYS A 19 21.51 10.59 -8.56
CA LYS A 19 20.06 10.72 -8.73
C LYS A 19 19.62 10.01 -10.02
N ALA A 20 19.06 8.82 -9.90
CA ALA A 20 18.11 8.29 -10.87
C ALA A 20 16.72 8.42 -10.24
N ALA A 21 15.92 9.32 -10.79
CA ALA A 21 14.56 9.59 -10.33
C ALA A 21 13.65 8.40 -10.70
N PHE A 22 13.44 7.50 -9.74
CA PHE A 22 12.23 6.68 -9.74
C PHE A 22 11.11 7.54 -9.16
N ALA A 23 10.17 7.92 -10.01
CA ALA A 23 8.94 8.58 -9.60
C ALA A 23 8.11 7.58 -8.78
N GLU A 24 8.29 7.63 -7.47
CA GLU A 24 7.38 7.02 -6.51
C GLU A 24 6.02 7.67 -6.71
N THR A 25 5.14 6.97 -7.43
CA THR A 25 3.74 7.37 -7.59
C THR A 25 3.07 7.13 -6.24
N ALA A 26 3.19 8.11 -5.35
CA ALA A 26 2.38 8.22 -4.15
C ALA A 26 0.92 8.39 -4.59
N MET A 27 0.22 7.27 -4.76
CA MET A 27 -1.19 7.29 -5.06
C MET A 27 -1.91 7.74 -3.80
N ALA A 28 -2.41 8.98 -3.85
CA ALA A 28 -3.09 9.64 -2.75
C ALA A 28 -4.19 8.74 -2.16
N PRO A 29 -4.39 8.76 -0.82
CA PRO A 29 -5.50 8.04 -0.20
C PRO A 29 -6.82 8.47 -0.86
N PRO A 30 -7.76 7.53 -1.09
CA PRO A 30 -9.03 7.84 -1.74
C PRO A 30 -9.75 8.96 -0.98
N PRO A 31 -10.37 9.93 -1.70
CA PRO A 31 -11.03 11.05 -1.06
C PRO A 31 -12.12 10.55 -0.12
N PRO A 32 -12.28 11.16 1.08
CA PRO A 32 -13.33 10.79 2.00
C PRO A 32 -14.70 10.95 1.32
N PRO A 33 -15.67 10.07 1.60
CA PRO A 33 -17.00 10.17 1.02
C PRO A 33 -17.60 11.55 1.31
N PRO A 34 -18.34 12.15 0.35
CA PRO A 34 -18.95 13.45 0.53
C PRO A 34 -19.86 13.42 1.76
N LYS A 35 -19.63 14.33 2.71
CA LYS A 35 -20.50 14.51 3.87
C LYS A 35 -21.93 14.71 3.37
N ALA A 36 -22.83 13.78 3.70
CA ALA A 36 -24.25 13.92 3.41
C ALA A 36 -24.72 15.29 3.93
N LYS A 37 -25.36 16.09 3.06
CA LYS A 37 -25.98 17.34 3.49
C LYS A 37 -26.96 17.02 4.62
N PRO A 38 -26.93 17.74 5.75
CA PRO A 38 -27.94 17.57 6.78
C PRO A 38 -29.32 17.83 6.15
N PRO A 39 -30.35 17.04 6.51
CA PRO A 39 -31.70 17.23 5.99
C PRO A 39 -32.17 18.66 6.28
N PRO A 40 -32.99 19.27 5.40
CA PRO A 40 -33.56 20.58 5.65
C PRO A 40 -34.36 20.55 6.96
N ASN A 41 -34.09 21.52 7.83
CA ASN A 41 -34.81 21.67 9.08
C ASN A 41 -36.32 21.79 8.78
N PRO A 42 -37.18 21.02 9.46
CA PRO A 42 -38.63 21.09 9.25
C PRO A 42 -39.17 22.47 9.64
N PRO A 43 -40.30 22.90 9.04
CA PRO A 43 -40.93 24.18 9.35
C PRO A 43 -41.30 24.26 10.82
N THR A 44 -40.78 25.28 11.50
CA THR A 44 -41.03 25.57 12.91
C THR A 44 -42.36 26.30 13.06
N ASP A 45 -43.48 25.57 12.98
CA ASP A 45 -44.72 26.05 13.59
C ASP A 45 -44.55 25.96 15.12
N PRO A 46 -44.98 26.96 15.91
CA PRO A 46 -44.87 26.92 17.36
C PRO A 46 -45.97 26.01 17.92
N ILE A 47 -45.86 24.71 17.64
CA ILE A 47 -46.55 23.70 18.42
C ILE A 47 -45.94 23.80 19.82
N SER A 48 -46.76 24.11 20.81
CA SER A 48 -46.42 23.96 22.22
C SER A 48 -46.22 22.48 22.51
N MET A 49 -45.11 21.91 22.03
CA MET A 49 -44.67 20.55 22.32
C MET A 49 -44.31 20.53 23.79
N THR A 50 -45.11 19.82 24.58
CA THR A 50 -44.80 19.65 25.99
C THR A 50 -43.61 18.70 26.13
N ALA A 51 -42.87 18.79 27.24
CA ALA A 51 -41.73 17.88 27.47
C ALA A 51 -42.14 16.39 27.44
N GLU A 52 -43.42 16.09 27.69
CA GLU A 52 -44.01 14.75 27.64
C GLU A 52 -44.10 14.19 26.21
N ASP A 53 -44.27 15.05 25.20
CA ASP A 53 -44.38 14.66 23.79
C ASP A 53 -43.01 14.33 23.16
N ILE A 54 -41.95 15.00 23.65
CA ILE A 54 -40.59 14.88 23.12
C ILE A 54 -39.86 13.65 23.70
N VAL A 55 -40.11 13.33 24.97
CA VAL A 55 -39.41 12.24 25.65
C VAL A 55 -40.12 10.92 25.38
N THR A 56 -39.52 10.07 24.54
CA THR A 56 -40.08 8.74 24.18
C THR A 56 -39.67 7.63 25.16
N ASP A 57 -38.53 7.78 25.84
CA ASP A 57 -37.98 6.75 26.71
C ASP A 57 -38.88 6.49 27.94
N PRO A 58 -39.32 5.24 28.19
CA PRO A 58 -40.24 4.92 29.29
C PRO A 58 -39.70 5.29 30.67
N PHE A 59 -38.38 5.17 30.88
CA PHE A 59 -37.75 5.50 32.14
C PHE A 59 -37.71 7.01 32.35
N LEU A 60 -37.32 7.79 31.33
CA LEU A 60 -37.33 9.26 31.39
C LEU A 60 -38.75 9.82 31.54
N ARG A 61 -39.76 9.20 30.91
CA ARG A 61 -41.17 9.50 31.14
C ARG A 61 -41.57 9.30 32.61
N SER A 62 -41.11 8.22 33.24
CA SER A 62 -41.37 8.00 34.68
C SER A 62 -40.77 9.10 35.56
N VAL A 63 -39.62 9.66 35.18
CA VAL A 63 -38.99 10.79 35.88
C VAL A 63 -39.82 12.06 35.74
N LEU A 64 -40.32 12.34 34.53
CA LEU A 64 -41.19 13.49 34.27
C LEU A 64 -42.48 13.39 35.10
N VAL A 65 -43.16 12.24 35.07
CA VAL A 65 -44.39 12.02 35.86
C VAL A 65 -44.15 12.27 37.34
N LYS A 66 -43.05 11.75 37.92
CA LYS A 66 -42.72 11.99 39.32
C LYS A 66 -42.35 13.44 39.63
N ALA A 67 -41.72 14.14 38.69
CA ALA A 67 -41.45 15.57 38.82
C ALA A 67 -42.74 16.40 38.78
N ASP A 68 -43.69 16.05 37.92
CA ASP A 68 -44.99 16.71 37.86
C ASP A 68 -45.86 16.42 39.08
N GLU A 69 -45.85 15.19 39.62
CA GLU A 69 -46.47 14.87 40.90
C GLU A 69 -45.90 15.75 42.03
N ALA A 70 -44.56 15.89 42.10
CA ALA A 70 -43.91 16.75 43.08
C ALA A 70 -44.29 18.24 42.89
N ARG A 71 -44.36 18.70 41.65
CA ARG A 71 -44.77 20.08 41.30
C ARG A 71 -46.20 20.37 41.70
N ARG A 72 -47.14 19.48 41.37
CA ARG A 72 -48.55 19.59 41.77
C ARG A 72 -48.68 19.63 43.29
N GLN A 73 -47.91 18.80 43.99
CA GLN A 73 -47.89 18.78 45.45
C GLN A 73 -47.33 20.08 46.07
N CYS A 74 -46.28 20.67 45.48
CA CYS A 74 -45.81 22.00 45.89
C CYS A 74 -46.89 23.06 45.73
N ILE A 75 -47.57 23.09 44.58
CA ILE A 75 -48.63 24.06 44.30
C ILE A 75 -49.79 23.89 45.28
N ALA A 76 -50.20 22.65 45.55
CA ALA A 76 -51.26 22.35 46.53
C ALA A 76 -50.88 22.81 47.95
N LEU A 77 -49.63 22.61 48.36
CA LEU A 77 -49.12 23.06 49.66
C LEU A 77 -49.07 24.60 49.77
N LEU A 78 -48.65 25.28 48.69
CA LEU A 78 -48.66 26.74 48.63
C LEU A 78 -50.09 27.29 48.70
N ALA A 79 -51.04 26.71 47.95
CA ALA A 79 -52.44 27.10 48.00
C ALA A 79 -53.05 26.89 49.41
N LEU A 80 -52.72 25.77 50.08
CA LEU A 80 -53.14 25.51 51.46
C LEU A 80 -52.54 26.54 52.45
N ARG A 81 -51.31 26.99 52.20
CA ARG A 81 -50.64 28.02 53.00
C ARG A 81 -51.24 29.42 52.78
N GLU A 82 -51.65 29.72 51.55
CA GLU A 82 -52.31 30.99 51.18
C GLU A 82 -53.72 31.09 51.75
N GLN A 83 -54.46 29.98 51.86
CA GLN A 83 -55.78 29.92 52.49
C GLN A 83 -55.74 30.13 54.01
N HIS A 84 -54.58 29.86 54.64
CA HIS A 84 -54.35 30.03 56.06
C HIS A 84 -53.12 30.91 56.33
N PRO A 85 -53.18 32.22 56.00
CA PRO A 85 -52.07 33.13 56.24
C PRO A 85 -51.86 33.31 57.74
N LEU A 86 -50.60 33.50 58.15
CA LEU A 86 -50.29 33.92 59.50
C LEU A 86 -50.93 35.30 59.71
N GLY A 87 -51.77 35.45 60.73
CA GLY A 87 -52.29 36.76 61.11
C GLY A 87 -51.16 37.74 61.48
N PRO A 88 -51.40 39.06 61.50
CA PRO A 88 -50.38 40.07 61.81
C PRO A 88 -49.67 39.87 63.16
N ASP A 89 -50.29 39.14 64.10
CA ASP A 89 -49.75 38.83 65.43
C ASP A 89 -49.01 37.47 65.53
N GLY A 90 -48.76 36.78 64.41
CA GLY A 90 -48.15 35.45 64.44
C GLY A 90 -49.05 34.37 65.07
N ALA A 91 -50.37 34.61 65.11
CA ALA A 91 -51.34 33.67 65.64
C ALA A 91 -51.23 32.32 64.91
N ARG A 92 -50.98 31.29 65.71
CA ARG A 92 -50.75 29.92 65.25
C ARG A 92 -52.03 29.38 64.58
N PRO A 93 -51.95 28.78 63.37
CA PRO A 93 -53.12 28.22 62.72
C PRO A 93 -53.77 27.13 63.59
N PRO A 94 -55.08 26.83 63.40
CA PRO A 94 -55.75 25.76 64.14
C PRO A 94 -54.97 24.45 64.08
N ARG A 95 -54.91 23.70 65.20
CA ARG A 95 -54.12 22.47 65.34
C ARG A 95 -54.38 21.44 64.23
N GLU A 96 -55.59 21.40 63.68
CA GLU A 96 -55.99 20.54 62.57
C GLU A 96 -55.26 20.92 61.26
N VAL A 97 -55.19 22.22 60.96
CA VAL A 97 -54.48 22.77 59.79
C VAL A 97 -52.96 22.52 59.89
N GLU A 98 -52.40 22.54 61.11
CA GLU A 98 -50.98 22.20 61.32
C GLU A 98 -50.66 20.75 61.01
N ILE A 99 -51.55 19.83 61.42
CA ILE A 99 -51.41 18.40 61.15
C ILE A 99 -51.51 18.15 59.63
N GLU A 100 -52.43 18.84 58.96
CA GLU A 100 -52.59 18.73 57.52
C GLU A 100 -51.39 19.29 56.75
N LEU A 101 -50.88 20.47 57.12
CA LEU A 101 -49.64 21.02 56.56
C LEU A 101 -48.45 20.08 56.75
N ALA A 102 -48.29 19.50 57.95
CA ALA A 102 -47.22 18.55 58.21
C ALA A 102 -47.33 17.28 57.33
N LYS A 103 -48.54 16.75 57.13
CA LYS A 103 -48.78 15.61 56.23
C LYS A 103 -48.42 15.95 54.78
N GLN A 104 -48.87 17.11 54.28
CA GLN A 104 -48.59 17.56 52.92
C GLN A 104 -47.07 17.81 52.70
N GLN A 105 -46.37 18.31 53.73
CA GLN A 105 -44.91 18.47 53.73
C GLN A 105 -44.17 17.12 53.67
N GLN A 106 -44.60 16.12 54.44
CA GLN A 106 -44.01 14.79 54.41
C GLN A 106 -44.23 14.12 53.03
N LEU A 107 -45.43 14.27 52.46
CA LEU A 107 -45.73 13.76 51.13
C LEU A 107 -44.85 14.43 50.05
N LEU A 108 -44.69 15.75 50.10
CA LEU A 108 -43.78 16.47 49.20
C LEU A 108 -42.33 15.96 49.33
N ASN A 109 -41.82 15.83 50.55
CA ASN A 109 -40.48 15.32 50.79
C ASN A 109 -40.28 13.92 50.20
N SER A 110 -41.30 13.06 50.27
CA SER A 110 -41.25 11.73 49.67
C SER A 110 -41.14 11.78 48.14
N TYR A 111 -41.90 12.64 47.46
CA TYR A 111 -41.81 12.82 46.01
C TYR A 111 -40.47 13.41 45.59
N LEU A 112 -39.95 14.39 46.34
CA LEU A 112 -38.63 14.98 46.06
C LEU A 112 -37.49 13.96 46.19
N ILE A 113 -37.56 13.04 47.15
CA ILE A 113 -36.59 11.95 47.28
C ILE A 113 -36.67 11.01 46.07
N GLN A 114 -37.88 10.63 45.64
CA GLN A 114 -38.09 9.79 44.46
C GLN A 114 -37.50 10.43 43.19
N VAL A 115 -37.81 11.70 42.94
CA VAL A 115 -37.29 12.46 41.78
C VAL A 115 -35.76 12.51 41.80
N ARG A 116 -35.15 12.81 42.96
CA ARG A 116 -33.67 12.85 43.09
C ARG A 116 -33.03 11.50 42.79
N ASN A 117 -33.63 10.40 43.25
CA ASN A 117 -33.12 9.06 43.00
C ASN A 117 -33.22 8.68 41.51
N LEU A 118 -34.36 8.97 40.88
CA LEU A 118 -34.57 8.74 39.45
C LEU A 118 -33.60 9.58 38.61
N TYR A 119 -33.39 10.85 38.96
CA TYR A 119 -32.42 11.73 38.30
C TYR A 119 -30.98 11.18 38.38
N ARG A 120 -30.56 10.71 39.56
CA ARG A 120 -29.23 10.07 39.71
C ARG A 120 -29.09 8.83 38.84
N LYS A 121 -30.13 8.00 38.77
CA LYS A 121 -30.16 6.80 37.92
C LYS A 121 -30.07 7.15 36.43
N ALA A 122 -30.74 8.22 35.99
CA ALA A 122 -30.65 8.73 34.61
C ALA A 122 -29.22 9.19 34.26
N ILE A 123 -28.58 9.94 35.16
CA ILE A 123 -27.18 10.37 34.98
C ILE A 123 -26.25 9.17 34.91
N PHE A 124 -26.42 8.20 35.80
CA PHE A 124 -25.58 7.01 35.83
C PHE A 124 -25.69 6.21 34.53
N SER A 125 -26.93 5.95 34.08
CA SER A 125 -27.19 5.30 32.80
C SER A 125 -26.52 6.05 31.64
N THR A 126 -26.67 7.37 31.58
CA THR A 126 -26.03 8.19 30.53
C THR A 126 -24.50 8.11 30.56
N ARG A 127 -23.88 8.05 31.75
CA ARG A 127 -22.42 7.89 31.86
C ARG A 127 -21.99 6.49 31.41
N GLN A 128 -22.75 5.47 31.81
CA GLN A 128 -22.48 4.08 31.41
C GLN A 128 -22.57 3.90 29.89
N THR A 129 -23.61 4.44 29.24
CA THR A 129 -23.75 4.36 27.79
C THR A 129 -22.66 5.14 27.05
N LYS A 130 -22.23 6.30 27.57
CA LYS A 130 -21.07 7.02 27.03
C LYS A 130 -19.78 6.23 27.14
N GLN A 131 -19.56 5.57 28.28
CA GLN A 131 -18.36 4.76 28.49
C GLN A 131 -18.36 3.55 27.56
N ALA A 132 -19.46 2.80 27.50
CA ALA A 132 -19.58 1.63 26.65
C ALA A 132 -19.42 1.96 25.15
N THR A 133 -19.98 3.09 24.69
CA THR A 133 -19.81 3.52 23.30
C THR A 133 -18.39 4.01 23.00
N ALA A 134 -17.70 4.63 23.97
CA ALA A 134 -16.30 5.02 23.82
C ALA A 134 -15.36 3.79 23.75
N GLU A 135 -15.60 2.77 24.56
CA GLU A 135 -14.86 1.50 24.55
C GLU A 135 -15.05 0.76 23.23
N ALA A 136 -16.29 0.58 22.78
CA ALA A 136 -16.59 -0.06 21.49
C ALA A 136 -15.97 0.72 20.32
N ARG A 137 -15.99 2.06 20.37
CA ARG A 137 -15.33 2.89 19.36
C ARG A 137 -13.81 2.67 19.35
N HIS A 138 -13.19 2.60 20.53
CA HIS A 138 -11.75 2.38 20.64
C HIS A 138 -11.32 1.00 20.10
N GLU A 139 -12.13 -0.03 20.35
CA GLU A 139 -11.91 -1.36 19.78
C GLU A 139 -11.98 -1.34 18.25
N ILE A 140 -13.00 -0.68 17.68
CA ILE A 140 -13.13 -0.48 16.23
C ILE A 140 -11.91 0.23 15.66
N ASP A 141 -11.45 1.32 16.29
CA ASP A 141 -10.29 2.08 15.84
C ASP A 141 -9.02 1.20 15.82
N THR A 142 -8.86 0.33 16.83
CA THR A 142 -7.74 -0.61 16.93
C THR A 142 -7.78 -1.67 15.84
N LEU A 143 -8.95 -2.28 15.61
CA LEU A 143 -9.15 -3.26 14.53
C LEU A 143 -8.95 -2.61 13.15
N HIS A 144 -9.39 -1.37 12.97
CA HIS A 144 -9.20 -0.64 11.72
C HIS A 144 -7.72 -0.43 11.41
N LEU A 145 -6.92 -0.08 12.42
CA LEU A 145 -5.46 0.04 12.27
C LEU A 145 -4.81 -1.30 11.89
N GLN A 146 -5.22 -2.40 12.54
CA GLN A 146 -4.72 -3.74 12.21
C GLN A 146 -5.07 -4.14 10.77
N LEU A 147 -6.31 -3.88 10.33
CA LEU A 147 -6.74 -4.12 8.97
C LEU A 147 -5.93 -3.31 7.94
N GLN A 148 -5.63 -2.05 8.25
CA GLN A 148 -4.78 -1.22 7.40
C GLN A 148 -3.38 -1.82 7.27
N ASN A 149 -2.76 -2.23 8.38
CA ASN A 149 -1.44 -2.86 8.38
C ASN A 149 -1.42 -4.12 7.49
N LEU A 150 -2.41 -5.01 7.64
CA LEU A 150 -2.53 -6.21 6.81
C LEU A 150 -2.76 -5.87 5.32
N SER A 151 -3.54 -4.82 5.03
CA SER A 151 -3.78 -4.37 3.66
C SER A 151 -2.50 -3.82 3.00
N TYR A 152 -1.64 -3.16 3.78
CA TYR A 152 -0.32 -2.73 3.31
C TYR A 152 0.59 -3.91 3.04
N GLU A 153 0.68 -4.86 3.97
CA GLU A 153 1.47 -6.08 3.81
C GLU A 153 1.03 -6.88 2.58
N GLN A 154 -0.28 -7.08 2.40
CA GLN A 154 -0.83 -7.76 1.23
C GLN A 154 -0.43 -7.06 -0.08
N ARG A 155 -0.52 -5.72 -0.14
CA ARG A 155 -0.15 -4.97 -1.35
C ARG A 155 1.36 -5.06 -1.61
N HIS A 156 2.17 -5.00 -0.56
CA HIS A 156 3.62 -5.14 -0.68
C HIS A 156 4.00 -6.51 -1.23
N LEU A 157 3.48 -7.59 -0.64
CA LEU A 157 3.75 -8.96 -1.10
C LEU A 157 3.25 -9.20 -2.53
N ARG A 158 2.08 -8.66 -2.90
CA ARG A 158 1.61 -8.73 -4.29
C ARG A 158 2.55 -8.04 -5.26
N GLY A 159 3.06 -6.86 -4.90
CA GLY A 159 4.04 -6.16 -5.72
C GLY A 159 5.36 -6.93 -5.87
N GLU A 160 5.82 -7.61 -4.82
CA GLU A 160 6.99 -8.49 -4.90
C GLU A 160 6.75 -9.71 -5.78
N ILE A 161 5.57 -10.35 -5.68
CA ILE A 161 5.19 -11.47 -6.55
C ILE A 161 5.15 -11.01 -8.00
N GLU A 162 4.49 -9.90 -8.31
CA GLU A 162 4.44 -9.33 -9.67
C GLU A 162 5.85 -9.01 -10.21
N ALA A 163 6.75 -8.51 -9.36
CA ALA A 163 8.13 -8.26 -9.74
C ALA A 163 8.92 -9.55 -10.02
N CYS A 164 8.66 -10.61 -9.26
CA CYS A 164 9.25 -11.93 -9.49
C CYS A 164 8.69 -12.61 -10.75
N GLU A 165 7.39 -12.54 -10.98
CA GLU A 165 6.72 -13.10 -12.16
C GLU A 165 7.06 -12.33 -13.44
N GLY A 166 7.23 -11.01 -13.34
CA GLY A 166 7.63 -10.15 -14.45
C GLY A 166 9.13 -10.18 -14.78
N TYR A 167 9.91 -11.05 -14.14
CA TYR A 167 11.33 -11.17 -14.43
C TYR A 167 11.55 -11.69 -15.86
N ASP A 168 12.21 -10.87 -16.68
CA ASP A 168 12.54 -11.23 -18.06
C ASP A 168 13.63 -12.30 -18.10
N HIS A 169 13.20 -13.54 -18.29
CA HIS A 169 14.09 -14.67 -18.42
C HIS A 169 14.72 -14.72 -19.82
N LYS A 170 15.99 -14.33 -19.92
CA LYS A 170 16.75 -14.31 -21.19
C LYS A 170 16.66 -15.60 -22.02
N TYR A 171 16.55 -16.76 -21.37
CA TYR A 171 16.46 -18.05 -22.08
C TYR A 171 15.20 -18.17 -22.96
N GLN A 172 14.12 -17.45 -22.63
CA GLN A 172 12.87 -17.45 -23.42
C GLN A 172 13.03 -16.74 -24.77
N GLN A 173 14.05 -15.87 -24.89
CA GLN A 173 14.34 -15.14 -26.12
C GLN A 173 15.31 -15.90 -27.05
N LEU A 174 15.83 -17.06 -26.63
CA LEU A 174 16.74 -17.84 -27.47
C LEU A 174 15.94 -18.49 -28.62
N PRO A 175 16.44 -18.40 -29.87
CA PRO A 175 15.86 -19.13 -31.00
C PRO A 175 16.22 -20.61 -30.90
N LEU A 176 15.52 -21.33 -30.02
CA LEU A 176 15.65 -22.78 -29.85
C LEU A 176 14.85 -23.51 -30.93
N ILE A 177 15.32 -24.67 -31.38
CA ILE A 177 14.51 -25.58 -32.20
C ILE A 177 13.26 -26.03 -31.44
N SER A 178 12.20 -26.40 -32.17
CA SER A 178 10.93 -26.79 -31.53
C SER A 178 11.12 -28.05 -30.66
N VAL A 179 10.19 -28.29 -29.72
CA VAL A 179 10.24 -29.48 -28.87
C VAL A 179 10.15 -30.75 -29.71
N GLU A 180 9.30 -30.76 -30.73
CA GLU A 180 9.10 -31.89 -31.64
C GLU A 180 10.39 -32.23 -32.40
N GLU A 181 11.01 -31.22 -33.02
CA GLU A 181 12.28 -31.39 -33.75
C GLU A 181 13.43 -31.83 -32.83
N PHE A 182 13.46 -31.34 -31.58
CA PHE A 182 14.45 -31.77 -30.60
C PHE A 182 14.26 -33.25 -30.21
N LEU A 183 13.03 -33.68 -29.93
CA LEU A 183 12.73 -35.06 -29.54
C LEU A 183 12.88 -36.06 -30.70
N GLU A 184 12.80 -35.62 -31.95
CA GLU A 184 13.16 -36.44 -33.11
C GLU A 184 14.67 -36.72 -33.16
N LYS A 185 15.50 -35.72 -32.83
CA LYS A 185 16.96 -35.86 -32.80
C LYS A 185 17.46 -36.57 -31.54
N PHE A 186 16.79 -36.34 -30.40
CA PHE A 186 17.15 -36.87 -29.10
C PHE A 186 15.95 -37.58 -28.46
N PRO A 187 15.62 -38.81 -28.90
CA PRO A 187 14.46 -39.54 -28.40
C PRO A 187 14.60 -39.93 -26.91
N ASP A 188 15.82 -39.98 -26.39
CA ASP A 188 16.13 -40.34 -25.00
C ASP A 188 15.54 -39.33 -23.98
N HIS A 189 15.25 -38.10 -24.41
CA HIS A 189 14.68 -37.04 -23.56
C HIS A 189 13.14 -37.00 -23.57
N ARG A 190 12.45 -38.00 -24.15
CA ARG A 190 10.98 -38.04 -24.20
C ARG A 190 10.31 -38.17 -22.84
N ASP A 191 10.97 -38.86 -21.92
CA ASP A 191 10.44 -39.12 -20.57
C ASP A 191 10.88 -38.03 -19.56
N ASP A 192 11.68 -37.05 -19.98
CA ASP A 192 12.17 -35.98 -19.13
C ASP A 192 11.06 -34.96 -18.82
N GLY A 193 11.09 -34.41 -17.60
CA GLY A 193 10.22 -33.30 -17.22
C GLY A 193 10.54 -32.00 -17.99
N GLU A 194 9.57 -31.11 -18.10
CA GLU A 194 9.66 -29.87 -18.91
C GLU A 194 10.94 -29.05 -18.64
N HIS A 195 11.32 -28.89 -17.38
CA HIS A 195 12.53 -28.17 -16.99
C HIS A 195 13.82 -28.86 -17.46
N ALA A 196 13.90 -30.19 -17.30
CA ALA A 196 15.06 -30.96 -17.74
C ALA A 196 15.19 -30.96 -19.27
N LEU A 197 14.06 -31.12 -19.97
CA LEU A 197 13.97 -30.99 -21.42
C LEU A 197 14.44 -29.60 -21.89
N MET A 198 14.03 -28.52 -21.21
CA MET A 198 14.46 -27.16 -21.56
C MET A 198 15.97 -26.98 -21.39
N ILE A 199 16.57 -27.51 -20.32
CA ILE A 199 18.02 -27.47 -20.10
C ILE A 199 18.73 -28.20 -21.25
N ALA A 200 18.32 -29.43 -21.56
CA ALA A 200 18.92 -30.23 -22.64
C ALA A 200 18.84 -29.51 -24.00
N ARG A 201 17.71 -28.85 -24.28
CA ARG A 201 17.53 -28.03 -25.49
C ARG A 201 18.48 -26.84 -25.55
N ILE A 202 18.69 -26.14 -24.43
CA ILE A 202 19.62 -25.01 -24.35
C ILE A 202 21.07 -25.48 -24.51
N GLU A 203 21.43 -26.61 -23.90
CA GLU A 203 22.77 -27.20 -24.04
C GLU A 203 23.07 -27.60 -25.49
N HIS A 204 22.11 -28.23 -26.16
CA HIS A 204 22.23 -28.55 -27.59
C HIS A 204 22.49 -27.30 -28.44
N GLU A 205 21.65 -26.26 -28.31
CA GLU A 205 21.82 -24.99 -29.04
C GLU A 205 23.19 -24.35 -28.76
N HIS A 206 23.64 -24.42 -27.50
CA HIS A 206 24.96 -23.93 -27.12
C HIS A 206 26.09 -24.70 -27.85
N THR A 207 26.03 -26.03 -27.90
CA THR A 207 27.02 -26.84 -28.62
C THR A 207 27.01 -26.57 -30.13
N GLU A 208 25.83 -26.41 -30.75
CA GLU A 208 25.73 -26.06 -32.17
C GLU A 208 26.34 -24.69 -32.46
N ARG A 209 26.07 -23.68 -31.62
CA ARG A 209 26.68 -22.35 -31.78
C ARG A 209 28.18 -22.34 -31.60
N GLN A 210 28.71 -23.13 -30.67
CA GLN A 210 30.15 -23.27 -30.51
C GLN A 210 30.78 -23.86 -31.77
N ALA A 211 30.22 -24.95 -32.31
CA ALA A 211 30.72 -25.56 -33.53
C ALA A 211 30.64 -24.61 -34.75
N LEU A 212 29.57 -23.82 -34.86
CA LEU A 212 29.42 -22.79 -35.90
C LEU A 212 30.48 -21.69 -35.78
N GLU A 213 30.76 -21.22 -34.57
CA GLU A 213 31.77 -20.19 -34.32
C GLU A 213 33.19 -20.71 -34.60
N GLU A 214 33.51 -21.94 -34.20
CA GLU A 214 34.78 -22.60 -34.54
C GLU A 214 34.97 -22.72 -36.05
N ARG A 215 33.93 -23.17 -36.77
CA ARG A 215 33.96 -23.26 -38.24
C ARG A 215 34.13 -21.88 -38.87
N ARG A 216 33.43 -20.86 -38.38
CA ARG A 216 33.57 -19.46 -38.81
C ARG A 216 35.01 -18.98 -38.62
N GLN A 217 35.62 -19.23 -37.46
CA GLN A 217 37.01 -18.86 -37.20
C GLN A 217 38.00 -19.60 -38.10
N GLY A 218 37.77 -20.89 -38.35
CA GLY A 218 38.56 -21.68 -39.30
C GLY A 218 38.51 -21.09 -40.71
N LEU A 219 37.31 -20.78 -41.22
CA LEU A 219 37.11 -20.15 -42.52
C LEU A 219 37.73 -18.75 -42.60
N LEU A 220 37.65 -17.97 -41.51
CA LEU A 220 38.30 -16.65 -41.44
C LEU A 220 39.81 -16.75 -41.55
N LYS A 221 40.43 -17.72 -40.86
CA LYS A 221 41.88 -17.97 -40.95
C LYS A 221 42.27 -18.40 -42.37
N GLN A 222 41.52 -19.31 -43.00
CA GLN A 222 41.76 -19.72 -44.38
C GLN A 222 41.64 -18.55 -45.35
N LYS A 223 40.59 -17.72 -45.21
CA LYS A 223 40.40 -16.50 -46.01
C LYS A 223 41.60 -15.55 -45.87
N GLN A 224 42.08 -15.30 -44.65
CA GLN A 224 43.25 -14.45 -44.40
C GLN A 224 44.51 -15.04 -45.03
N GLY A 225 44.72 -16.35 -44.93
CA GLY A 225 45.82 -17.06 -45.58
C GLY A 225 45.81 -16.89 -47.10
N LEU A 226 44.65 -17.10 -47.74
CA LEU A 226 44.51 -16.93 -49.19
C LEU A 226 44.71 -15.47 -49.62
N ILE A 227 44.28 -14.49 -48.83
CA ILE A 227 44.52 -13.06 -49.11
C ILE A 227 46.03 -12.76 -49.07
N ALA A 228 46.74 -13.26 -48.05
CA ALA A 228 48.18 -13.07 -47.92
C ALA A 228 48.94 -13.76 -49.08
N GLU A 229 48.54 -14.98 -49.46
CA GLU A 229 49.14 -15.69 -50.58
C GLU A 229 48.90 -14.97 -51.92
N ASN A 230 47.68 -14.50 -52.17
CA ASN A 230 47.38 -13.71 -53.36
C ASN A 230 48.18 -12.40 -53.40
N LYS A 231 48.35 -11.73 -52.25
CA LYS A 231 49.18 -10.52 -52.15
C LYS A 231 50.64 -10.83 -52.49
N LYS A 232 51.20 -11.91 -51.93
CA LYS A 232 52.57 -12.36 -52.23
C LYS A 232 52.74 -12.68 -53.71
N ARG A 233 51.83 -13.46 -54.30
CA ARG A 233 51.89 -13.79 -55.74
C ARG A 233 51.79 -12.54 -56.63
N LYS A 234 50.99 -11.54 -56.25
CA LYS A 234 50.95 -10.25 -56.95
C LYS A 234 52.27 -9.49 -56.86
N GLU A 235 52.90 -9.48 -55.69
CA GLU A 235 54.23 -8.87 -55.49
C GLU A 235 55.31 -9.60 -56.30
N ASP A 236 55.29 -10.93 -56.31
CA ASP A 236 56.22 -11.77 -57.08
C ASP A 236 56.05 -11.53 -58.59
N LEU A 237 54.81 -11.47 -59.10
CA LEU A 237 54.53 -11.13 -60.51
C LEU A 237 55.02 -9.72 -60.85
N ALA A 238 54.76 -8.73 -60.00
CA ALA A 238 55.23 -7.36 -60.22
C ALA A 238 56.77 -7.26 -60.21
N ASN A 239 57.47 -8.14 -59.48
CA ASN A 239 58.92 -8.23 -59.52
C ASN A 239 59.40 -8.91 -60.81
N LEU A 240 58.74 -9.98 -61.26
CA LEU A 240 59.05 -10.64 -62.53
C LEU A 240 58.87 -9.69 -63.72
N ASP A 241 57.79 -8.90 -63.74
CA ASP A 241 57.56 -7.88 -64.77
C ASP A 241 58.73 -6.89 -64.85
N LYS A 242 59.22 -6.40 -63.71
CA LYS A 242 60.40 -5.53 -63.64
C LYS A 242 61.67 -6.21 -64.14
N ASP A 243 61.86 -7.49 -63.84
CA ASP A 243 63.05 -8.22 -64.28
C ASP A 243 63.00 -8.55 -65.77
N LEU A 244 61.81 -8.80 -66.34
CA LEU A 244 61.59 -8.91 -67.77
C LEU A 244 61.86 -7.59 -68.50
N GLU A 245 61.40 -6.46 -67.96
CA GLU A 245 61.73 -5.14 -68.51
C GLU A 245 63.24 -4.93 -68.58
N LYS A 246 63.97 -5.23 -67.49
CA LYS A 246 65.44 -5.17 -67.48
C LYS A 246 66.08 -6.13 -68.48
N PHE A 247 65.56 -7.34 -68.62
CA PHE A 247 66.09 -8.33 -69.56
C PHE A 247 65.90 -7.86 -71.02
N ILE A 248 64.71 -7.35 -71.35
CA ILE A 248 64.43 -6.76 -72.66
C ILE A 248 65.39 -5.60 -72.92
N ASP A 249 65.56 -4.70 -71.95
CA ASP A 249 66.50 -3.57 -72.05
C ASP A 249 67.94 -4.02 -72.28
N ALA A 250 68.39 -5.09 -71.59
CA ALA A 250 69.72 -5.67 -71.75
C ALA A 250 69.90 -6.41 -73.09
N ALA A 251 68.83 -6.97 -73.67
CA ALA A 251 68.85 -7.70 -74.94
C ALA A 251 68.76 -6.76 -76.17
N LYS A 252 68.22 -5.55 -76.03
CA LYS A 252 68.11 -4.53 -77.10
C LYS A 252 69.42 -4.30 -77.89
N PRO A 253 70.62 -4.22 -77.27
CA PRO A 253 71.88 -4.05 -78.01
C PRO A 253 72.21 -5.23 -78.94
N ILE A 254 71.89 -6.46 -78.51
CA ILE A 254 72.16 -7.68 -79.29
C ILE A 254 71.18 -7.77 -80.46
N MET A 255 69.89 -7.46 -80.24
CA MET A 255 68.91 -7.37 -81.32
C MET A 255 69.32 -6.36 -82.40
N LYS A 256 69.82 -5.18 -82.00
CA LYS A 256 70.35 -4.16 -82.95
C LYS A 256 71.54 -4.63 -83.78
N ILE A 257 72.27 -5.68 -83.35
CA ILE A 257 73.38 -6.25 -84.12
C ILE A 257 72.81 -7.18 -85.20
N PHE A 258 71.85 -8.05 -84.86
CA PHE A 258 71.21 -8.95 -85.81
C PHE A 258 70.29 -8.23 -86.81
N GLU A 259 69.68 -7.11 -86.43
CA GLU A 259 68.93 -6.23 -87.35
C GLU A 259 69.82 -5.51 -88.38
N LYS A 260 71.15 -5.49 -88.19
CA LYS A 260 72.11 -4.91 -89.14
C LYS A 260 72.69 -5.91 -90.13
N GLU A 261 72.45 -7.22 -89.94
CA GLU A 261 72.94 -8.28 -90.83
C GLU A 261 71.90 -8.79 -91.85
N TYR A 262 70.80 -8.04 -92.04
CA TYR A 262 69.91 -8.14 -93.21
C TYR A 262 69.59 -6.78 -93.78
#